data_AF-A0A7Y8VRB1-F1
#
_entry.id   AF-A0A7Y8VRB1-F1
#
_cell.length_a   1.000
_cell.length_b   1.000
_cell.length_c   1.000
_cell.angle_alpha   90.00
_cell.angle_beta   90.00
_cell.angle_gamma   90.00
#
_symmetry.space_group_name_H-M   'P 1'
#
loop_
_entity.id
_entity.type
_entity.pdbx_description
1 polymer ?
#
loop_
_entity_poly.entity_id
_entity_poly.type
_entity_poly.pdbx_seq_one_letter_code
_entity_poly.pdbx_strand_id
1 'polypeptide(L)'
;MDTKKRIAYLLVVGIVLIFVRNRLGSYMPQFASLGIAIILTIVSIGLLIVEKRLDLPFFYGYARHWDGGYLINSAFLLGLATFFYAVTMIYGVIALVLETAIYLLLCEVIKTHVTDSAKQ
;
A
#
# COMPACT_ATOMS: atom_id res chain seq x y z
N MET A 1 -1.33 -12.50 -10.39
CA MET A 1 -0.66 -11.51 -9.51
C MET A 1 0.32 -12.16 -8.52
N ASP A 2 1.61 -11.78 -8.52
CA ASP A 2 2.61 -12.30 -7.58
C ASP A 2 2.61 -11.52 -6.25
N THR A 3 1.92 -12.09 -5.25
CA THR A 3 1.80 -11.48 -3.91
C THR A 3 3.16 -11.24 -3.25
N LYS A 4 4.16 -12.12 -3.47
CA LYS A 4 5.48 -12.00 -2.84
C LYS A 4 6.22 -10.76 -3.33
N LYS A 5 6.19 -10.50 -4.65
CA LYS A 5 6.79 -9.30 -5.24
C LYS A 5 6.15 -8.01 -4.71
N ARG A 6 4.83 -8.00 -4.51
CA ARG A 6 4.10 -6.84 -3.96
C ARG A 6 4.40 -6.59 -2.49
N ILE A 7 4.55 -7.63 -1.68
CA ILE A 7 4.99 -7.48 -0.29
C ILE A 7 6.43 -6.97 -0.22
N ALA A 8 7.33 -7.54 -1.01
CA ALA A 8 8.71 -7.06 -1.06
C ALA A 8 8.76 -5.57 -1.45
N TYR A 9 7.92 -5.17 -2.42
CA TYR A 9 7.83 -3.78 -2.85
C TYR A 9 7.26 -2.85 -1.77
N LEU A 10 6.17 -3.25 -1.12
CA LEU A 10 5.61 -2.55 0.06
C LEU A 10 6.69 -2.32 1.11
N LEU A 11 7.43 -3.37 1.49
CA LEU A 11 8.47 -3.31 2.52
C LEU A 11 9.60 -2.36 2.11
N VAL A 12 10.10 -2.47 0.87
CA VAL A 12 11.18 -1.60 0.39
C VAL A 12 10.72 -0.13 0.39
N VAL A 13 9.56 0.17 -0.17
CA VAL A 13 9.01 1.53 -0.24
C VAL A 13 8.76 2.07 1.18
N GLY A 14 8.11 1.29 2.04
CA GLY A 14 7.80 1.67 3.41
C GLY A 14 9.07 1.93 4.23
N ILE A 15 10.08 1.06 4.17
CA ILE A 15 11.36 1.26 4.86
C ILE A 15 12.03 2.56 4.40
N VAL A 16 12.17 2.75 3.08
CA VAL A 16 12.78 3.96 2.52
C VAL A 16 12.04 5.20 3.01
N LEU A 17 10.71 5.19 2.97
CA LEU A 17 9.91 6.34 3.34
C LEU A 17 9.88 6.62 4.86
N ILE A 18 9.99 5.61 5.71
CA ILE A 18 10.22 5.82 7.16
C ILE A 18 11.54 6.60 7.37
N PHE A 19 12.62 6.20 6.70
CA PHE A 19 13.89 6.91 6.80
C PHE A 19 13.79 8.34 6.27
N VAL A 20 13.15 8.54 5.11
CA VAL A 20 12.94 9.86 4.54
C VAL A 20 12.13 10.74 5.50
N ARG A 21 11.04 10.22 6.08
CA ARG A 21 10.22 10.95 7.04
C ARG A 21 11.02 11.38 8.26
N ASN A 22 11.83 10.47 8.80
CA ASN A 22 12.67 10.75 9.97
C ASN A 22 13.72 11.83 9.69
N ARG A 23 14.19 11.97 8.44
CA ARG A 23 15.12 13.04 8.03
C ARG A 23 14.43 14.39 7.80
N LEU A 24 13.21 14.38 7.26
CA LEU A 24 12.44 15.60 7.02
C LEU A 24 11.86 16.20 8.31
N GLY A 25 11.67 15.38 9.35
CA GLY A 25 11.04 15.81 10.60
C GLY A 25 9.54 16.10 10.44
N SER A 26 8.93 16.65 11.49
CA SER A 26 7.50 16.99 11.48
C SER A 26 7.27 18.38 10.89
N TYR A 27 7.00 18.43 9.59
CA TYR A 27 6.60 19.67 8.89
C TYR A 27 5.07 19.85 8.80
N MET A 28 4.29 18.89 9.29
CA MET A 28 2.83 18.90 9.21
C MET A 28 2.23 18.50 10.58
N PRO A 29 1.09 19.10 10.98
CA PRO A 29 0.35 18.66 12.17
C PRO A 29 0.02 17.16 12.14
N GLN A 30 0.16 16.50 13.29
CA GLN A 30 -0.03 15.05 13.40
C GLN A 30 -1.42 14.59 12.92
N PHE A 31 -2.48 15.33 13.22
CA PHE A 31 -3.84 14.99 12.79
C PHE A 31 -3.97 14.96 11.27
N ALA A 32 -3.35 15.92 10.57
CA ALA A 32 -3.38 16.01 9.12
C ALA A 32 -2.59 14.87 8.48
N SER A 33 -1.41 14.55 9.05
CA SER A 33 -0.59 13.40 8.62
C SER A 33 -1.38 12.09 8.72
N LEU A 34 -2.02 11.83 9.87
CA LEU A 34 -2.84 10.64 10.06
C LEU A 34 -4.05 10.60 9.12
N GLY A 35 -4.70 11.73 8.86
CA GLY A 35 -5.80 11.83 7.90
C GLY A 35 -5.37 11.41 6.49
N ILE A 36 -4.22 11.91 6.02
CA ILE A 36 -3.66 11.52 4.72
C ILE A 36 -3.33 10.03 4.69
N ALA A 37 -2.71 9.52 5.75
CA ALA A 37 -2.34 8.11 5.86
C ALA A 37 -3.57 7.19 5.74
N ILE A 38 -4.66 7.50 6.46
CA ILE A 38 -5.91 6.74 6.41
C ILE A 38 -6.53 6.76 5.01
N ILE A 39 -6.57 7.93 4.35
CA ILE A 39 -7.10 8.06 3.00
C ILE A 39 -6.29 7.19 2.02
N LEU A 40 -4.96 7.27 2.09
CA LEU A 40 -4.07 6.46 1.24
C LEU A 40 -4.27 4.96 1.48
N THR A 41 -4.40 4.53 2.73
CA THR A 41 -4.69 3.13 3.09
C THR A 41 -6.00 2.66 2.49
N ILE A 42 -7.09 3.43 2.62
CA ILE A 42 -8.41 3.09 2.05
C ILE A 42 -8.33 2.97 0.52
N VAL A 43 -7.71 3.96 -0.14
CA VAL A 43 -7.53 3.95 -1.60
C VAL A 43 -6.72 2.75 -2.03
N SER A 44 -5.64 2.42 -1.31
CA SER A 44 -4.82 1.25 -1.60
C SER A 44 -5.60 -0.06 -1.48
N ILE A 45 -6.43 -0.22 -0.45
CA ILE A 45 -7.29 -1.40 -0.28
C ILE A 45 -8.26 -1.53 -1.46
N GLY A 46 -8.92 -0.43 -1.84
CA GLY A 46 -9.81 -0.42 -3.02
C GLY A 46 -9.06 -0.83 -4.30
N LEU A 47 -7.84 -0.33 -4.48
CA LEU A 47 -6.99 -0.65 -5.61
C LEU A 47 -6.57 -2.13 -5.60
N LEU A 48 -6.24 -2.70 -4.44
CA LEU A 48 -5.91 -4.12 -4.28
C LEU A 48 -7.05 -5.04 -4.74
N ILE A 49 -8.29 -4.68 -4.41
CA ILE A 49 -9.47 -5.44 -4.85
C ILE A 49 -9.57 -5.43 -6.38
N VAL A 50 -9.40 -4.26 -7.00
CA VAL A 50 -9.44 -4.12 -8.46
C VAL A 50 -8.31 -4.91 -9.13
N GLU A 51 -7.10 -4.81 -8.60
CA GLU A 51 -5.91 -5.54 -9.10
C GLU A 51 -6.11 -7.05 -9.09
N LYS A 52 -6.68 -7.57 -8.00
CA LYS A 52 -6.97 -8.99 -7.86
C LYS A 52 -8.06 -9.45 -8.81
N ARG A 53 -9.14 -8.66 -8.95
CA ARG A 53 -10.27 -9.00 -9.82
C ARG A 53 -9.91 -8.99 -11.31
N LEU A 54 -9.03 -8.07 -11.71
CA LEU A 54 -8.61 -7.91 -13.10
C LEU A 54 -7.28 -8.61 -13.43
N ASP A 55 -6.72 -9.36 -12.47
CA ASP A 55 -5.38 -9.98 -12.51
C ASP A 55 -4.29 -9.05 -13.09
N LEU A 56 -4.26 -7.81 -12.61
CA LEU A 56 -3.35 -6.81 -13.15
C LEU A 56 -1.88 -7.19 -12.88
N PRO A 57 -0.98 -6.85 -13.82
CA PRO A 57 0.44 -7.13 -13.66
C PRO A 57 1.01 -6.40 -12.44
N PHE A 58 2.24 -6.75 -12.08
CA PHE A 58 2.91 -6.17 -10.91
C PHE A 58 3.08 -4.65 -11.03
N PHE A 59 3.40 -4.18 -12.22
CA PHE A 59 3.57 -2.78 -12.57
C PHE A 59 2.52 -2.40 -13.63
N TYR A 60 1.64 -1.45 -13.30
CA TYR A 60 0.63 -0.92 -14.20
C TYR A 60 0.26 0.52 -13.79
N GLY A 61 -0.20 1.35 -14.73
CA GLY A 61 -0.70 2.70 -14.45
C GLY A 61 -2.21 2.78 -14.65
N TYR A 62 -2.96 3.33 -13.68
CA TYR A 62 -4.43 3.37 -13.74
C TYR A 62 -5.00 4.59 -14.50
N ALA A 63 -4.20 5.27 -15.32
CA ALA A 63 -4.67 6.39 -16.14
C ALA A 63 -4.03 6.35 -17.52
N ARG A 64 -4.86 6.36 -18.59
CA ARG A 64 -4.43 6.37 -20.00
C ARG A 64 -3.57 7.59 -20.38
N HIS A 65 -3.46 8.58 -19.50
CA HIS A 65 -2.69 9.81 -19.70
C HIS A 65 -1.63 10.04 -18.61
N TRP A 66 -1.39 9.05 -17.74
CA TRP A 66 -0.35 9.12 -16.72
C TRP A 66 0.84 8.27 -17.19
N ASP A 67 1.78 8.90 -17.88
CA ASP A 67 3.11 8.35 -18.27
C ASP A 67 4.03 8.07 -17.06
N GLY A 68 3.47 7.97 -15.85
CA GLY A 68 4.18 7.78 -14.58
C GLY A 68 4.69 6.35 -14.36
N GLY A 69 5.22 5.75 -15.43
CA GLY A 69 6.16 4.65 -15.38
C GLY A 69 5.70 3.45 -14.56
N TYR A 70 4.48 2.95 -14.73
CA TYR A 70 4.02 1.64 -14.22
C TYR A 70 4.26 1.32 -12.72
N LEU A 71 4.74 2.23 -11.87
CA LEU A 71 5.22 1.96 -10.51
C LEU A 71 4.15 2.09 -9.42
N ILE A 72 3.00 2.66 -9.76
CA ILE A 72 1.93 2.99 -8.80
C ILE A 72 0.92 1.85 -8.75
N ASN A 73 0.95 1.10 -7.65
CA ASN A 73 0.04 0.00 -7.36
C ASN A 73 -0.40 0.06 -5.88
N SER A 74 -1.27 -0.84 -5.44
CA SER A 74 -1.75 -0.86 -4.04
C SER A 74 -0.60 -0.92 -3.03
N ALA A 75 0.40 -1.78 -3.26
CA ALA A 75 1.57 -1.93 -2.40
C ALA A 75 2.40 -0.64 -2.29
N PHE A 76 2.57 0.11 -3.38
CA PHE A 76 3.21 1.43 -3.36
C PHE A 76 2.42 2.42 -2.50
N LEU A 77 1.10 2.49 -2.67
CA LEU A 77 0.26 3.44 -1.93
C LEU A 77 0.23 3.14 -0.43
N LEU A 78 0.28 1.87 -0.03
CA LEU A 78 0.44 1.49 1.38
C LEU A 78 1.83 1.88 1.89
N GLY A 79 2.91 1.59 1.15
CA GLY A 79 4.25 2.04 1.54
C GLY A 79 4.34 3.56 1.67
N LEU A 80 3.62 4.29 0.81
CA LEU A 80 3.47 5.73 0.89
C LEU A 80 2.66 6.17 2.11
N ALA A 81 1.61 5.45 2.49
CA ALA A 81 0.87 5.73 3.72
C ALA A 81 1.75 5.57 4.96
N THR A 82 2.68 4.60 4.98
CA THR A 82 3.66 4.42 6.06
C THR A 82 4.46 5.70 6.35
N PHE A 83 4.81 6.49 5.32
CA PHE A 83 5.48 7.79 5.48
C PHE A 83 4.70 8.73 6.42
N PHE A 84 3.38 8.78 6.26
CA PHE A 84 2.51 9.67 7.01
C PHE A 84 2.15 9.14 8.40
N TYR A 85 2.18 7.82 8.59
CA TYR A 85 2.11 7.20 9.91
C TYR A 85 3.41 7.35 10.72
N ALA A 86 4.56 7.51 10.06
CA ALA A 86 5.88 7.63 10.68
C ALA A 86 6.15 8.99 11.35
N VAL A 87 5.23 9.46 12.21
CA VAL A 87 5.42 10.64 13.06
C VAL A 87 6.63 10.47 13.97
N THR A 88 6.88 9.25 14.40
CA THR A 88 8.15 8.80 15.00
C THR A 88 8.64 7.57 14.24
N MET A 89 9.93 7.25 14.35
CA MET A 89 10.48 6.04 13.74
C MET A 89 9.77 4.77 14.23
N ILE A 90 9.43 4.71 15.52
CA ILE A 90 8.70 3.59 16.12
C ILE A 90 7.31 3.45 15.50
N TYR A 91 6.57 4.55 15.38
CA TYR A 91 5.24 4.51 14.74
C TYR A 91 5.31 4.12 13.27
N GLY A 92 6.36 4.53 12.55
CA GLY A 92 6.60 4.08 11.18
C GLY A 92 6.79 2.57 11.08
N VAL A 93 7.63 1.99 11.94
CA VAL A 93 7.86 0.52 11.95
C VAL A 93 6.59 -0.23 12.31
N ILE A 94 5.85 0.22 13.34
CA ILE A 94 4.57 -0.40 13.73
C ILE A 94 3.58 -0.33 12.56
N ALA A 95 3.44 0.82 11.92
CA ALA A 95 2.54 1.00 10.79
C ALA A 95 2.91 0.07 9.63
N LEU A 96 4.19 -0.04 9.27
CA LEU A 96 4.63 -0.92 8.19
C LEU A 96 4.29 -2.39 8.46
N VAL A 97 4.50 -2.85 9.70
CA VAL A 97 4.16 -4.22 10.10
C VAL A 97 2.65 -4.45 9.99
N LEU A 98 1.84 -3.52 10.50
CA LEU A 98 0.38 -3.61 10.43
C LEU A 98 -0.13 -3.58 8.99
N GLU A 99 0.35 -2.65 8.18
CA GLU A 99 -0.02 -2.53 6.76
C GLU A 99 0.34 -3.80 5.99
N THR A 100 1.52 -4.37 6.25
CA THR A 100 1.94 -5.64 5.64
C THR A 100 1.04 -6.79 6.04
N ALA A 101 0.68 -6.90 7.33
CA ALA A 101 -0.23 -7.92 7.83
C ALA A 101 -1.64 -7.77 7.23
N ILE A 102 -2.18 -6.55 7.19
CA ILE A 102 -3.47 -6.24 6.56
C ILE A 102 -3.44 -6.62 5.08
N TYR A 103 -2.38 -6.24 4.36
CA TYR A 103 -2.24 -6.53 2.94
C TYR A 103 -2.22 -8.05 2.65
N LEU A 104 -1.50 -8.81 3.49
CA LEU A 104 -1.48 -10.28 3.44
C LEU A 104 -2.85 -10.88 3.65
N LEU A 105 -3.53 -10.50 4.74
CA LEU A 105 -4.88 -10.98 5.07
C LEU A 105 -5.87 -10.68 3.93
N LEU A 106 -5.86 -9.46 3.39
CA LEU A 106 -6.71 -9.09 2.26
C LEU A 106 -6.40 -9.91 1.01
N CYS A 107 -5.12 -10.17 0.72
CA CYS A 107 -4.74 -11.03 -0.38
C CYS A 107 -5.26 -12.46 -0.25
N GLU A 108 -5.34 -13.00 0.97
CA GLU A 108 -5.87 -14.33 1.26
C GLU A 108 -7.40 -14.36 1.16
N VAL A 109 -8.08 -13.41 1.82
CA VAL A 109 -9.55 -13.31 1.81
C VAL A 109 -10.11 -13.04 0.42
N ILE A 110 -9.46 -12.20 -0.38
CA ILE A 110 -9.91 -11.96 -1.76
C ILE A 110 -9.72 -13.22 -2.61
N LYS A 111 -8.66 -14.00 -2.37
CA LYS A 111 -8.42 -15.25 -3.10
C LYS A 111 -9.52 -16.28 -2.84
N THR A 112 -9.98 -16.42 -1.60
CA THR A 112 -11.07 -17.36 -1.26
C THR A 112 -12.37 -16.96 -1.96
N HIS A 113 -12.76 -15.70 -1.87
CA HIS A 113 -14.00 -15.21 -2.50
C HIS A 113 -14.01 -15.27 -4.03
N VAL A 114 -12.90 -14.97 -4.70
CA VAL A 114 -12.81 -15.10 -6.17
C VAL A 114 -12.94 -16.57 -6.61
N THR A 115 -12.43 -17.51 -5.81
CA THR A 115 -12.50 -18.94 -6.13
C THR A 115 -13.92 -19.49 -5.95
N ASP A 116 -14.68 -18.98 -4.98
CA ASP A 116 -16.07 -19.38 -4.75
C ASP A 116 -17.03 -18.82 -5.81
N SER A 117 -16.83 -17.57 -6.25
CA SER A 117 -17.64 -16.98 -7.33
C SER A 117 -17.42 -17.62 -8.70
N ALA A 118 -16.30 -18.33 -8.92
CA ALA A 118 -16.02 -19.02 -10.18
C ALA A 118 -16.59 -20.46 -10.23
N LYS A 119 -17.16 -20.96 -9.12
CA LYS A 119 -17.75 -22.31 -9.01
C LYS A 119 -19.28 -22.31 -9.03
N GLN A 120 -19.91 -21.13 -9.07
CA GLN A 120 -21.35 -20.95 -9.28
C GLN A 120 -21.62 -20.64 -10.75
#